data_AF-A0A519V447-F1
#
_entry.id   AF-A0A519V447-F1
#
_cell.length_a   1.000
_cell.length_b   1.000
_cell.length_c   1.000
_cell.angle_alpha   90.00
_cell.angle_beta   90.00
_cell.angle_gamma   90.00
#
_symmetry.space_group_name_H-M   'P 1'
#
loop_
_entity.id
_entity.type
_entity.pdbx_description
1 polymer ?
#
loop_
_entity_poly.entity_id
_entity_poly.type
_entity_poly.pdbx_seq_one_letter_code
_entity_poly.pdbx_strand_id
1 'polypeptide(L)'
;MATFRIVLGIVCFAFLGRLVEPGGDILRVGLKNKEQRVKNIEQRNKLITIAQSQLGVREATGNNDGIQVEKYLNYTGNKKGEPWCASFVSWVYGQAGFAQPKTAWSPNLFPLAQQ
;
A
#
# COMPACT_ATOMS: atom_id res chain seq x y z
N MET A 1 2.18 -60.90 -22.02
CA MET A 1 1.53 -60.31 -20.84
C MET A 1 2.45 -59.45 -19.96
N ALA A 2 3.78 -59.58 -20.03
CA ALA A 2 4.71 -58.73 -19.26
C ALA A 2 5.01 -57.36 -19.90
N THR A 3 4.95 -57.24 -21.23
CA THR A 3 5.27 -56.02 -21.99
C THR A 3 4.25 -54.90 -21.81
N PHE A 4 2.95 -55.23 -21.69
CA PHE A 4 1.88 -54.24 -21.49
C PHE A 4 1.98 -53.52 -20.13
N ARG A 5 2.51 -54.18 -19.10
CA ARG A 5 2.67 -53.61 -17.75
C ARG A 5 3.83 -52.62 -17.67
N ILE A 6 4.89 -52.87 -18.43
CA ILE A 6 6.06 -51.98 -18.48
C ILE A 6 5.69 -50.69 -19.24
N VAL A 7 4.99 -50.80 -20.37
CA VAL A 7 4.55 -49.62 -21.14
C VAL A 7 3.54 -48.79 -20.36
N LEU A 8 2.59 -49.41 -19.66
CA LEU A 8 1.64 -48.70 -18.80
C LEU A 8 2.34 -47.98 -17.62
N GLY A 9 3.37 -48.60 -17.05
CA GLY A 9 4.21 -47.98 -16.00
C GLY A 9 5.01 -46.78 -16.50
N ILE A 10 5.59 -46.85 -17.70
CA ILE A 10 6.34 -45.75 -18.32
C ILE A 10 5.40 -44.59 -18.69
N VAL A 11 4.20 -44.87 -19.21
CA VAL A 11 3.18 -43.85 -19.49
C VAL A 11 2.69 -43.18 -18.21
N CYS A 12 2.48 -43.94 -17.12
CA CYS A 12 2.12 -43.37 -15.82
C CYS A 12 3.22 -42.49 -15.21
N PHE A 13 4.49 -42.88 -15.31
CA PHE A 13 5.62 -42.04 -14.86
C PHE A 13 5.78 -40.77 -15.71
N ALA A 14 5.53 -40.83 -17.01
CA ALA A 14 5.55 -39.66 -17.89
C ALA A 14 4.36 -38.72 -17.66
N PHE A 15 3.19 -39.24 -17.28
CA PHE A 15 2.01 -38.42 -16.95
C PHE A 15 2.09 -37.79 -15.55
N LEU A 16 2.65 -38.51 -14.56
CA LEU A 16 2.87 -37.96 -13.22
C LEU A 16 4.09 -37.02 -13.15
N GLY A 17 5.11 -37.24 -13.99
CA GLY A 17 6.28 -36.36 -14.09
C GLY A 17 6.01 -34.99 -14.72
N ARG A 18 4.84 -34.78 -15.32
CA ARG A 18 4.41 -33.46 -15.85
C ARG A 18 3.65 -32.59 -14.84
N LEU A 19 3.36 -33.09 -13.64
CA LEU A 19 2.56 -32.35 -12.65
C LEU A 19 3.37 -31.60 -11.60
N VAL A 20 4.70 -31.78 -11.55
CA VAL A 20 5.56 -31.05 -10.62
C VAL A 20 6.88 -30.71 -11.32
N GLU A 21 6.96 -29.54 -11.95
CA GLU A 21 8.23 -28.89 -12.23
C GLU A 21 8.64 -28.07 -10.98
N PRO A 22 9.68 -28.46 -10.21
CA PRO A 22 10.07 -27.73 -9.01
C PRO A 22 10.95 -26.48 -9.31
N GLY A 23 11.11 -26.11 -10.59
CA GLY A 23 12.10 -25.10 -11.01
C GLY A 23 11.53 -23.75 -11.45
N GLY A 24 10.21 -23.61 -11.64
CA GLY A 24 9.60 -22.42 -12.23
C GLY A 24 9.28 -21.27 -11.25
N ASP A 25 9.46 -21.49 -9.95
CA ASP A 25 8.85 -20.60 -8.94
C ASP A 25 9.73 -19.40 -8.58
N ILE A 26 11.05 -19.52 -8.60
CA ILE A 26 11.97 -18.45 -8.15
C ILE A 26 11.93 -17.23 -9.10
N LEU A 27 11.97 -17.45 -10.42
CA LEU A 27 11.91 -16.37 -11.40
C LEU A 27 10.55 -15.66 -11.38
N ARG A 28 9.45 -16.44 -11.22
CA ARG A 28 8.09 -15.90 -11.11
C ARG A 28 7.90 -15.10 -9.82
N VAL A 29 8.40 -15.59 -8.69
CA VAL A 29 8.40 -14.87 -7.40
C VAL A 29 9.24 -13.59 -7.52
N GLY A 30 10.41 -13.64 -8.18
CA GLY A 30 11.24 -12.47 -8.43
C GLY A 30 10.54 -11.37 -9.23
N LEU A 31 9.82 -11.74 -10.30
CA LEU A 31 9.05 -10.79 -11.11
C LEU A 31 7.88 -10.16 -10.33
N LYS A 32 7.11 -10.96 -9.58
CA LYS A 32 6.03 -10.45 -8.71
C LYS A 32 6.55 -9.49 -7.64
N ASN A 33 7.70 -9.81 -7.03
CA ASN A 33 8.35 -8.95 -6.05
C ASN A 33 8.80 -7.61 -6.68
N LYS A 34 9.31 -7.65 -7.91
CA LYS A 34 9.68 -6.44 -8.66
C LYS A 34 8.47 -5.58 -8.97
N GLU A 35 7.39 -6.17 -9.47
CA GLU A 35 6.13 -5.47 -9.77
C GLU A 35 5.55 -4.79 -8.52
N GLN A 36 5.46 -5.53 -7.41
CA GLN A 36 4.98 -4.97 -6.15
C GLN A 36 5.86 -3.83 -5.65
N ARG A 37 7.20 -3.93 -5.80
CA ARG A 37 8.12 -2.84 -5.46
C ARG A 37 7.88 -1.59 -6.30
N VAL A 38 7.72 -1.74 -7.62
CA VAL A 38 7.42 -0.62 -8.52
C VAL A 38 6.10 0.05 -8.14
N LYS A 39 5.05 -0.74 -7.93
CA LYS A 39 3.75 -0.24 -7.47
C LYS A 39 3.85 0.52 -6.14
N ASN A 40 4.60 -0.01 -5.19
CA ASN A 40 4.83 0.65 -3.90
C ASN A 40 5.62 1.96 -4.03
N ILE A 41 6.53 2.08 -5.01
CA ILE A 41 7.26 3.33 -5.30
C ILE A 41 6.32 4.36 -5.92
N GLU A 42 5.51 3.95 -6.90
CA GLU A 42 4.54 4.83 -7.54
C GLU A 42 3.53 5.39 -6.53
N GLN A 43 3.02 4.55 -5.63
CA GLN A 43 2.14 4.97 -4.54
C GLN A 43 2.80 6.00 -3.61
N ARG A 44 4.06 5.79 -3.22
CA ARG A 44 4.81 6.75 -2.38
C ARG A 44 5.03 8.08 -3.10
N ASN A 45 5.41 8.03 -4.37
CA ASN A 45 5.59 9.23 -5.18
C ASN A 45 4.28 10.02 -5.28
N LYS A 46 3.15 9.34 -5.47
CA LYS A 46 1.82 9.99 -5.49
C LYS A 46 1.53 10.72 -4.18
N LEU A 47 1.79 10.11 -3.03
CA LEU A 47 1.63 10.76 -1.71
C LEU A 47 2.52 12.01 -1.60
N ILE A 48 3.79 11.90 -2.00
CA ILE A 48 4.74 13.02 -1.96
C ILE A 48 4.29 14.15 -2.88
N THR A 49 3.85 13.87 -4.11
CA THR A 49 3.36 14.88 -5.05
C THR A 49 2.16 15.63 -4.49
N ILE A 50 1.21 14.93 -3.85
CA ILE A 50 0.06 15.57 -3.21
C ILE A 50 0.52 16.45 -2.03
N ALA A 51 1.41 15.97 -1.17
CA ALA A 51 1.94 16.75 -0.06
C ALA A 51 2.70 18.00 -0.56
N GLN A 52 3.52 17.86 -1.60
CA GLN A 52 4.26 18.95 -2.23
C GLN A 52 3.35 20.02 -2.81
N SER A 53 2.16 19.66 -3.30
CA SER A 53 1.17 20.64 -3.78
C SER A 53 0.66 21.59 -2.68
N GLN A 54 0.91 21.27 -1.40
CA GLN A 54 0.52 22.09 -0.26
C GLN A 54 1.69 22.90 0.33
N LEU A 55 2.86 22.91 -0.31
CA LEU A 55 3.96 23.78 0.09
C LEU A 55 3.53 25.25 0.07
N GLY A 56 3.85 25.97 1.14
CA GLY A 56 3.46 27.37 1.32
C GLY A 56 2.11 27.58 2.00
N VAL A 57 1.30 26.52 2.18
CA VAL A 57 0.11 26.62 3.04
C VAL A 57 0.55 26.91 4.47
N ARG A 58 -0.08 27.93 5.06
CA ARG A 58 0.14 28.37 6.45
C ARG A 58 -1.20 28.65 7.09
N GLU A 59 -1.19 28.66 8.42
CA GLU A 59 -2.33 29.13 9.19
C GLU A 59 -2.64 30.60 8.86
N ALA A 60 -3.92 30.96 8.86
CA ALA A 60 -4.34 32.31 8.53
C ALA A 60 -3.92 33.31 9.61
N THR A 61 -4.02 32.93 10.89
CA THR A 61 -3.70 33.79 12.03
C THR A 61 -2.68 33.19 13.00
N GLY A 62 -2.22 31.96 12.75
CA GLY A 62 -1.34 31.22 13.68
C GLY A 62 -2.10 30.52 14.81
N ASN A 63 -3.42 30.32 14.64
CA ASN A 63 -4.28 29.67 15.62
C ASN A 63 -4.91 28.38 15.05
N ASN A 64 -4.12 27.56 14.35
CA ASN A 64 -4.58 26.33 13.66
C ASN A 64 -5.80 26.56 12.75
N ASP A 65 -5.77 27.63 11.96
CA ASP A 65 -6.91 28.13 11.21
C ASP A 65 -6.60 28.45 9.75
N GLY A 66 -7.65 28.70 8.97
CA GLY A 66 -7.54 29.09 7.56
C GLY A 66 -8.14 28.03 6.65
N ILE A 67 -8.57 28.46 5.46
CA ILE A 67 -9.39 27.66 4.54
C ILE A 67 -8.76 26.28 4.26
N GLN A 68 -7.46 26.24 3.99
CA GLN A 68 -6.76 24.98 3.70
C GLN A 68 -6.52 24.13 4.96
N VAL A 69 -6.17 24.74 6.09
CA VAL A 69 -5.98 24.03 7.36
C VAL A 69 -7.28 23.39 7.83
N GLU A 70 -8.37 24.14 7.77
CA GLU A 70 -9.71 23.67 8.11
C GLU A 70 -10.19 22.56 7.16
N LYS A 71 -9.78 22.59 5.88
CA LYS A 71 -10.02 21.47 4.95
C LYS A 71 -9.37 20.16 5.43
N TYR A 72 -8.15 20.22 5.97
CA TYR A 72 -7.50 19.04 6.53
C TYR A 72 -8.22 18.56 7.78
N LEU A 73 -8.54 19.46 8.71
CA LEU A 73 -9.27 19.16 9.94
C LEU A 73 -10.62 18.49 9.66
N ASN A 74 -11.38 19.04 8.70
CA ASN A 74 -12.67 18.48 8.30
C ASN A 74 -12.56 17.06 7.74
N TYR A 75 -11.44 16.70 7.10
CA TYR A 75 -11.25 15.34 6.58
C TYR A 75 -11.27 14.27 7.68
N THR A 76 -10.79 14.61 8.88
CA THR A 76 -10.79 13.74 10.06
C THR A 76 -11.92 14.04 11.05
N GLY A 77 -12.79 15.02 10.74
CA GLY A 77 -13.92 15.42 11.60
C GLY A 77 -13.54 16.37 12.74
N ASN A 78 -12.37 16.98 12.67
CA ASN A 78 -11.85 17.92 13.65
C ASN A 78 -12.38 19.34 13.42
N LYS A 79 -12.39 20.14 14.47
CA LYS A 79 -12.90 21.52 14.42
C LYS A 79 -11.77 22.51 14.15
N LYS A 80 -12.13 23.67 13.57
CA LYS A 80 -11.23 24.83 13.44
C LYS A 80 -10.54 25.13 14.79
N GLY A 81 -9.25 25.42 14.74
CA GLY A 81 -8.45 25.73 15.93
C GLY A 81 -7.77 24.52 16.58
N GLU A 82 -8.15 23.30 16.19
CA GLU A 82 -7.48 22.08 16.66
C GLU A 82 -6.17 21.82 15.90
N PRO A 83 -5.18 21.15 16.52
CA PRO A 83 -3.94 20.76 15.84
C PRO A 83 -4.21 19.90 14.61
N TRP A 84 -3.56 20.22 13.49
CA TRP A 84 -3.93 19.70 12.17
C TRP A 84 -2.87 18.80 11.52
N CYS A 85 -1.75 18.52 12.20
CA CYS A 85 -0.62 17.79 11.62
C CYS A 85 -0.99 16.39 11.13
N ALA A 86 -1.66 15.58 11.96
CA ALA A 86 -2.10 14.24 11.58
C ALA A 86 -3.31 14.27 10.62
N SER A 87 -4.17 15.28 10.73
CA SER A 87 -5.26 15.52 9.78
C SER A 87 -4.73 15.79 8.37
N PHE A 88 -3.65 16.55 8.23
CA PHE A 88 -2.97 16.77 6.96
C PHE A 88 -2.45 15.46 6.35
N VAL A 89 -1.75 14.63 7.13
CA VAL A 89 -1.26 13.32 6.65
C VAL A 89 -2.42 12.43 6.20
N SER A 90 -3.46 12.32 7.03
CA SER A 90 -4.67 11.57 6.67
C SER A 90 -5.31 12.10 5.39
N TRP A 91 -5.42 13.42 5.23
CA TRP A 91 -5.96 14.04 4.03
C TRP A 91 -5.13 13.70 2.78
N VAL A 92 -3.79 13.75 2.86
CA VAL A 92 -2.90 13.35 1.75
C VAL A 92 -3.16 11.91 1.32
N TYR A 93 -3.29 10.98 2.27
CA TYR A 93 -3.61 9.58 1.97
C TYR A 93 -5.00 9.43 1.34
N GLY A 94 -5.99 10.16 1.84
CA GLY A 94 -7.32 10.24 1.26
C GLY A 94 -7.32 10.70 -0.19
N GLN A 95 -6.58 11.78 -0.50
CA GLN A 95 -6.44 12.28 -1.87
C GLN A 95 -5.73 11.27 -2.79
N ALA A 96 -4.80 10.47 -2.25
CA ALA A 96 -4.14 9.41 -3.01
C ALA A 96 -5.04 8.18 -3.26
N GLY A 97 -6.20 8.09 -2.62
CA GLY A 97 -7.18 7.01 -2.75
C GLY A 97 -7.09 5.93 -1.66
N PHE A 98 -6.35 6.17 -0.58
CA PHE A 98 -6.28 5.25 0.55
C PHE A 98 -7.41 5.51 1.54
N ALA A 99 -8.01 4.43 2.06
CA ALA A 99 -9.03 4.52 3.10
C ALA A 99 -8.45 4.82 4.50
N GLN A 100 -7.16 4.55 4.69
CA GLN A 100 -6.43 4.73 5.95
C GLN A 100 -5.02 5.28 5.68
N PRO A 101 -4.43 6.02 6.64
CA PRO A 101 -5.02 6.42 7.92
C PRO A 101 -6.08 7.53 7.75
N LYS A 102 -7.10 7.51 8.60
CA LYS A 102 -8.10 8.57 8.73
C LYS A 102 -8.25 8.97 10.20
N THR A 103 -7.24 9.67 10.72
CA THR A 103 -7.14 10.05 12.13
C THR A 103 -6.45 11.41 12.31
N ALA A 104 -6.85 12.18 13.33
CA ALA A 104 -6.16 13.40 13.75
C ALA A 104 -5.18 13.19 14.91
N TRP A 105 -5.00 11.94 15.35
CA TRP A 105 -4.09 11.61 16.43
C TRP A 105 -2.84 10.94 15.89
N SER A 106 -1.68 11.60 16.04
CA SER A 106 -0.39 11.17 15.48
C SER A 106 -0.02 9.71 15.83
N PRO A 107 -0.18 9.23 17.08
CA PRO A 107 0.06 7.82 17.41
C PRO A 107 -0.73 6.82 16.55
N ASN A 108 -1.96 7.15 16.15
CA ASN A 108 -2.78 6.26 15.31
C ASN A 108 -2.37 6.22 13.84
N LEU A 109 -1.40 7.04 13.42
CA LEU A 109 -0.77 6.90 12.10
C LEU A 109 0.12 5.65 12.02
N PHE A 110 0.59 5.13 13.16
CA PHE A 110 1.55 4.03 13.26
C PHE A 110 1.07 2.94 14.23
N PRO A 111 -0.05 2.24 13.94
CA PRO A 111 -0.65 1.29 14.88
C PRO A 111 0.28 0.12 15.26
N LEU A 112 1.21 -0.27 14.38
CA LEU A 112 2.18 -1.33 14.66
C LEU A 112 3.32 -0.91 15.59
N ALA A 113 3.53 0.40 15.78
CA ALA A 113 4.57 0.94 16.65
C ALA A 113 4.07 1.22 18.09
N GLN A 114 2.84 0.81 18.42
CA GLN A 114 2.21 1.00 19.73
C GLN A 114 2.36 -0.21 20.67
N GLN A 115 3.11 -1.23 20.26
CA GLN A 115 3.44 -2.43 21.05
C GLN A 115 4.65 -2.18 21.95
#